data_AF-A0A935MG54-F1
#
_entry.id   AF-A0A935MG54-F1
#
_cell.length_a   1.000
_cell.length_b   1.000
_cell.length_c   1.000
_cell.angle_alpha   90.00
_cell.angle_beta   90.00
_cell.angle_gamma   90.00
#
_symmetry.space_group_name_H-M   'P 1'
#
loop_
_entity.id
_entity.type
_entity.pdbx_description
1 polymer ?
#
loop_
_entity_poly.entity_id
_entity_poly.type
_entity_poly.pdbx_seq_one_letter_code
_entity_poly.pdbx_strand_id
1 'polypeptide(L)'
;MMSEQKENNSGVSGQYKTWFLDYASYVILERAVPAMEDGLKPVQRRILHAMKEMDDGRFNKVANIIGQSMQYHPHGDASIGDALVNMGQKDLLIETQGNWGDVRTGDDAAAARYIEARLSKFALDVAFNAKTTDWQLSYDGRKNEPVTLPMKFPLLLAQGAEGIAVGLATKILPHNFCELIESSIKYLRGKKFELLPDFQTGGSIDAANYNEGLRGGKIRVRATIEEADKKTLVIRSVPYGITTTQIMDSIVKANDQGKIKIKKVTDHTAAKVEILVELAPGISPDITIDALYAFTDCEVSISPNACVIVNQKPQFLSVHELLKIATDHTKDLLKKSWRSNSANCRKNYIIHPLRKFSLKKKFIRSWKKSMKPGKR
;
A
#
# COMPACT_ATOMS: atom_id res chain seq x y z
N MET A 1 43.96 -22.85 -28.66
CA MET A 1 43.24 -21.77 -29.37
C MET A 1 41.78 -22.19 -29.50
N MET A 2 40.94 -21.76 -28.56
CA MET A 2 39.48 -21.84 -28.70
C MET A 2 39.01 -20.40 -28.83
N SER A 3 38.58 -20.04 -30.03
CA SER A 3 38.02 -18.74 -30.36
C SER A 3 36.70 -18.56 -29.63
N GLU A 4 36.64 -17.58 -28.72
CA GLU A 4 35.38 -16.99 -28.26
C GLU A 4 34.61 -16.47 -29.48
N GLN A 5 33.53 -17.16 -29.84
CA GLN A 5 32.54 -16.61 -30.76
C GLN A 5 31.88 -15.42 -30.07
N LYS A 6 32.27 -14.20 -30.46
CA LYS A 6 31.45 -13.01 -30.20
C LYS A 6 30.12 -13.21 -30.93
N GLU A 7 29.07 -13.54 -30.19
CA GLU A 7 27.70 -13.51 -30.70
C GLU A 7 27.43 -12.11 -31.26
N ASN A 8 27.24 -12.04 -32.58
CA ASN A 8 26.93 -10.81 -33.29
C ASN A 8 25.47 -10.43 -32.97
N ASN A 9 25.27 -9.72 -31.85
CA ASN A 9 23.94 -9.30 -31.35
C ASN A 9 23.30 -8.17 -32.19
N SER A 10 23.74 -7.98 -33.45
CA SER A 10 23.36 -6.90 -34.37
C SER A 10 22.16 -7.23 -35.25
N GLY A 11 21.73 -8.50 -35.30
CA GLY A 11 20.53 -8.91 -36.03
C GLY A 11 19.25 -8.47 -35.34
N VAL A 12 18.16 -8.34 -36.11
CA VAL A 12 16.82 -7.94 -35.63
C VAL A 12 16.38 -8.77 -34.41
N SER A 13 16.61 -10.09 -34.43
CA SER A 13 16.31 -10.98 -33.30
C SER A 13 17.07 -10.62 -32.00
N GLY A 14 18.35 -10.26 -32.11
CA GLY A 14 19.18 -9.84 -30.98
C GLY A 14 18.72 -8.50 -30.38
N GLN A 15 18.31 -7.57 -31.25
CA GLN A 15 17.73 -6.29 -30.83
C GLN A 15 16.39 -6.50 -30.10
N TYR A 16 15.48 -7.31 -30.66
CA TYR A 16 14.21 -7.65 -30.01
C TYR A 16 14.40 -8.29 -28.64
N LYS A 17 15.34 -9.24 -28.51
CA LYS A 17 15.67 -9.88 -27.22
C LYS A 17 16.11 -8.84 -26.19
N THR A 18 16.97 -7.91 -26.60
CA THR A 18 17.49 -6.85 -25.71
C THR A 18 16.39 -5.89 -25.29
N TRP A 19 15.63 -5.34 -26.24
CA TRP A 19 14.51 -4.45 -25.95
C TRP A 19 13.43 -5.09 -25.09
N PHE A 20 13.14 -6.37 -25.33
CA PHE A 20 12.19 -7.11 -24.51
C PHE A 20 12.69 -7.29 -23.08
N LEU A 21 13.98 -7.61 -22.88
CA LEU A 21 14.57 -7.75 -21.54
C LEU A 21 14.59 -6.41 -20.79
N ASP A 22 14.92 -5.31 -21.45
CA ASP A 22 14.91 -3.97 -20.85
C ASP A 22 13.49 -3.57 -20.44
N TYR A 23 12.51 -3.77 -21.33
CA TYR A 23 11.10 -3.51 -21.03
C TYR A 23 10.58 -4.40 -19.89
N ALA A 24 10.87 -5.70 -19.92
CA ALA A 24 10.46 -6.62 -18.87
C ALA A 24 11.06 -6.26 -17.51
N SER A 25 12.35 -5.94 -17.48
CA SER A 25 13.05 -5.52 -16.26
C SER A 25 12.46 -4.23 -15.70
N TYR A 26 12.20 -3.23 -16.56
CA TYR A 26 11.55 -1.99 -16.17
C TYR A 26 10.15 -2.24 -15.60
N VAL A 27 9.31 -3.03 -16.26
CA VAL A 27 7.94 -3.31 -15.78
C VAL A 27 7.94 -4.05 -14.44
N ILE A 28 8.88 -4.96 -14.23
CA ILE A 28 9.00 -5.72 -12.97
C ILE A 28 9.48 -4.81 -11.84
N LEU A 29 10.58 -4.09 -12.03
CA LEU A 29 11.25 -3.33 -10.97
C LEU A 29 10.61 -1.96 -10.71
N GLU A 30 10.19 -1.27 -11.77
CA GLU A 30 9.80 0.15 -11.71
C GLU A 30 8.28 0.38 -11.79
N ARG A 31 7.47 -0.69 -11.82
CA ARG A 31 6.01 -0.53 -11.99
C ARG A 31 5.15 -1.51 -11.22
N ALA A 32 5.28 -2.80 -11.48
CA ALA A 32 4.24 -3.77 -11.13
C ALA A 32 4.39 -4.37 -9.72
N VAL A 33 5.62 -4.55 -9.25
CA VAL A 33 5.92 -5.25 -7.99
C VAL A 33 6.34 -4.26 -6.91
N PRO A 34 5.82 -4.35 -5.67
CA PRO A 34 6.23 -3.47 -4.58
C PRO A 34 7.66 -3.81 -4.10
N ALA A 35 8.35 -2.78 -3.59
CA ALA A 35 9.62 -2.98 -2.90
C ALA A 35 9.39 -3.57 -1.51
N MET A 36 10.32 -4.39 -1.03
CA MET A 36 10.20 -5.06 0.26
C MET A 36 10.34 -4.10 1.44
N GLU A 37 11.16 -3.05 1.29
CA GLU A 37 11.57 -2.15 2.36
C GLU A 37 10.42 -1.26 2.83
N ASP A 38 9.57 -0.79 1.90
CA ASP A 38 8.45 0.11 2.19
C ASP A 38 7.08 -0.43 1.78
N GLY A 39 7.02 -1.51 1.00
CA GLY A 39 5.77 -2.10 0.53
C GLY A 39 5.08 -1.31 -0.58
N LEU A 40 5.76 -0.34 -1.20
CA LEU A 40 5.17 0.57 -2.17
C LEU A 40 5.68 0.30 -3.58
N LYS A 41 4.82 0.55 -4.56
CA LYS A 41 5.21 0.72 -5.96
C LYS A 41 5.82 2.11 -6.16
N PRO A 42 6.65 2.33 -7.20
CA PRO A 42 7.29 3.62 -7.43
C PRO A 42 6.31 4.81 -7.54
N VAL A 43 5.16 4.63 -8.20
CA VAL A 43 4.13 5.68 -8.29
C VAL A 43 3.60 6.08 -6.91
N GLN A 44 3.32 5.10 -6.05
CA GLN A 44 2.79 5.33 -4.70
C GLN A 44 3.81 6.04 -3.82
N ARG A 45 5.08 5.64 -3.91
CA ARG A 45 6.21 6.27 -3.21
C ARG A 45 6.37 7.74 -3.60
N ARG A 46 6.33 8.02 -4.90
CA ARG A 46 6.48 9.38 -5.45
C ARG A 46 5.30 10.28 -5.08
N ILE A 47 4.08 9.74 -5.04
CA ILE A 47 2.90 10.46 -4.54
C ILE A 47 3.10 10.87 -3.08
N LEU A 48 3.49 9.93 -2.21
CA LEU A 48 3.74 10.24 -0.79
C LEU A 48 4.87 11.27 -0.60
N HIS A 49 5.94 11.17 -1.40
CA HIS A 49 7.02 12.15 -1.40
C HIS A 49 6.54 13.54 -1.83
N ALA A 50 5.79 13.63 -2.92
CA ALA A 50 5.21 14.89 -3.40
C ALA A 50 4.26 15.51 -2.37
N MET A 51 3.41 14.69 -1.73
CA MET A 51 2.55 15.14 -0.64
C MET A 51 3.36 15.64 0.55
N LYS A 52 4.51 15.01 0.87
CA LYS A 52 5.35 15.43 1.98
C LYS A 52 6.04 16.77 1.73
N GLU A 53 6.45 17.03 0.50
CA GLU A 53 7.03 18.33 0.10
C GLU A 53 6.02 19.47 0.17
N MET A 54 4.73 19.16 -0.01
CA MET A 54 3.62 20.12 0.06
C MET A 54 2.97 20.22 1.45
N ASP A 55 3.41 19.39 2.40
CA ASP A 55 2.75 19.22 3.69
C ASP A 55 2.85 20.47 4.57
N ASP A 56 1.72 21.16 4.75
CA ASP A 56 1.50 22.27 5.67
C ASP A 56 0.44 21.94 6.74
N GLY A 57 0.01 20.68 6.82
CA GLY A 57 -1.06 20.19 7.69
C GLY A 57 -2.49 20.44 7.19
N ARG A 58 -2.67 21.14 6.05
CA ARG A 58 -3.99 21.41 5.46
C ARG A 58 -4.30 20.42 4.33
N PHE A 59 -5.58 20.34 4.00
CA PHE A 59 -6.04 19.60 2.83
C PHE A 59 -5.59 20.30 1.55
N ASN A 60 -5.02 19.51 0.64
CA ASN A 60 -4.58 19.96 -0.67
C ASN A 60 -5.50 19.38 -1.74
N LYS A 61 -5.83 20.18 -2.75
CA LYS A 61 -6.56 19.70 -3.94
C LYS A 61 -5.78 18.56 -4.58
N VAL A 62 -6.47 17.47 -4.90
CA VAL A 62 -5.83 16.29 -5.52
C VAL A 62 -5.18 16.64 -6.84
N ALA A 63 -5.79 17.54 -7.64
CA ALA A 63 -5.18 18.08 -8.85
C ALA A 63 -3.77 18.67 -8.62
N ASN A 64 -3.55 19.36 -7.49
CA ASN A 64 -2.24 19.92 -7.16
C ASN A 64 -1.23 18.82 -6.78
N ILE A 65 -1.69 17.81 -6.02
CA ILE A 65 -0.86 16.66 -5.63
C ILE A 65 -0.41 15.88 -6.88
N ILE A 66 -1.32 15.67 -7.84
CA ILE A 66 -1.01 15.03 -9.12
C ILE A 66 0.05 15.84 -9.87
N GLY A 67 -0.17 17.15 -10.04
CA GLY A 67 0.77 18.04 -10.73
C GLY A 67 2.16 18.07 -10.08
N GLN A 68 2.24 18.04 -8.75
CA GLN A 68 3.51 17.94 -8.03
C GLN A 68 4.17 16.57 -8.22
N SER A 69 3.39 15.49 -8.20
CA SER A 69 3.89 14.12 -8.38
C SER A 69 4.48 13.89 -9.77
N MET A 70 3.99 14.59 -10.80
CA MET A 70 4.53 14.52 -12.17
C MET A 70 5.99 14.99 -12.27
N GLN A 71 6.48 15.78 -11.30
CA GLN A 71 7.90 16.17 -11.24
C GLN A 71 8.82 14.99 -10.91
N TYR A 72 8.27 13.92 -10.35
CA TYR A 72 8.99 12.69 -9.99
C TYR A 72 8.57 11.51 -10.87
N HIS A 73 7.32 11.49 -11.34
CA HIS A 73 6.73 10.38 -12.09
C HIS A 73 6.40 10.80 -13.53
N PRO A 74 7.22 10.40 -14.54
CA PRO A 74 7.05 10.83 -15.93
C PRO A 74 5.96 10.04 -16.68
N HIS A 75 4.79 9.88 -16.06
CA HIS A 75 3.64 9.17 -16.62
C HIS A 75 2.38 10.02 -16.50
N GLY A 76 1.31 9.59 -17.17
CA GLY A 76 0.06 10.34 -17.28
C GLY A 76 -0.57 10.67 -15.92
N ASP A 77 -1.17 11.85 -15.83
CA ASP A 77 -1.93 12.36 -14.69
C ASP A 77 -3.03 11.40 -14.23
N ALA A 78 -3.72 10.75 -15.17
CA ALA A 78 -4.73 9.72 -14.88
C ALA A 78 -4.17 8.59 -14.02
N SER A 79 -3.00 8.03 -14.38
CA SER A 79 -2.39 6.92 -13.64
C SER A 79 -1.96 7.29 -12.21
N ILE A 80 -1.55 8.55 -12.01
CA ILE A 80 -1.20 9.10 -10.70
C ILE A 80 -2.47 9.33 -9.88
N GLY A 81 -3.51 9.88 -10.51
CA GLY A 81 -4.82 10.09 -9.90
C GLY A 81 -5.44 8.80 -9.40
N ASP A 82 -5.47 7.77 -10.24
CA ASP A 82 -6.01 6.45 -9.89
C ASP A 82 -5.21 5.83 -8.74
N ALA A 83 -3.88 5.91 -8.78
CA ALA A 83 -3.03 5.41 -7.69
C ALA A 83 -3.28 6.15 -6.38
N LEU A 84 -3.47 7.47 -6.42
CA LEU A 84 -3.76 8.30 -5.25
C LEU A 84 -5.15 7.97 -4.67
N VAL A 85 -6.17 7.84 -5.51
CA VAL A 85 -7.52 7.43 -5.09
C VAL A 85 -7.49 6.07 -4.39
N ASN A 86 -6.83 5.08 -5.01
CA ASN A 86 -6.66 3.74 -4.43
C ASN A 86 -5.92 3.76 -3.08
N MET A 87 -4.96 4.67 -2.89
CA MET A 87 -4.27 4.83 -1.60
C MET A 87 -5.13 5.54 -0.55
N GLY A 88 -5.94 6.52 -0.98
CA GLY A 88 -6.87 7.27 -0.12
C GLY A 88 -8.01 6.41 0.40
N GLN A 89 -8.57 5.53 -0.43
CA GLN A 89 -9.65 4.61 -0.05
C GLN A 89 -9.25 3.61 1.04
N LYS A 90 -7.95 3.39 1.26
CA LYS A 90 -7.44 2.51 2.33
C LYS A 90 -7.46 3.15 3.72
N ASP A 91 -7.72 4.45 3.82
CA ASP A 91 -7.88 5.22 5.07
C ASP A 91 -6.78 4.97 6.13
N LEU A 92 -5.53 4.93 5.69
CA LEU A 92 -4.37 4.69 6.58
C LEU A 92 -3.31 5.78 6.44
N LEU A 93 -2.81 5.99 5.23
CA LEU A 93 -1.72 6.94 4.97
C LEU A 93 -2.21 8.33 4.57
N ILE A 94 -3.41 8.40 4.00
CA ILE A 94 -3.95 9.60 3.37
C ILE A 94 -5.32 9.85 3.98
N GLU A 95 -5.50 11.03 4.57
CA GLU A 95 -6.81 11.52 4.97
C GLU A 95 -7.47 12.17 3.76
N THR A 96 -8.74 11.88 3.54
CA THR A 96 -9.49 12.24 2.34
C THR A 96 -10.68 13.14 2.66
N GLN A 97 -11.00 14.05 1.75
CA GLN A 97 -12.18 14.91 1.80
C GLN A 97 -12.85 14.98 0.42
N GLY A 98 -14.19 14.90 0.40
CA GLY A 98 -15.02 14.83 -0.81
C GLY A 98 -15.42 13.39 -1.17
N ASN A 99 -15.91 13.18 -2.39
CA ASN A 99 -16.30 11.84 -2.88
C ASN A 99 -15.10 11.11 -3.51
N TRP A 100 -14.56 10.12 -2.81
CA TRP A 100 -13.41 9.30 -3.25
C TRP A 100 -13.82 7.97 -3.88
N GLY A 101 -15.11 7.79 -4.22
CA GLY A 101 -15.65 6.54 -4.74
C GLY A 101 -15.84 5.48 -3.65
N ASP A 102 -16.37 4.32 -4.03
CA ASP A 102 -16.58 3.20 -3.11
C ASP A 102 -16.17 1.89 -3.78
N VAL A 103 -15.18 1.21 -3.18
CA VAL A 103 -14.67 -0.08 -3.63
C VAL A 103 -15.71 -1.19 -3.61
N ARG A 104 -16.78 -1.05 -2.83
CA ARG A 104 -17.85 -2.04 -2.70
C ARG A 104 -18.87 -1.91 -3.81
N THR A 105 -19.21 -0.69 -4.25
CA THR A 105 -20.17 -0.46 -5.34
C THR A 105 -19.48 -0.45 -6.71
N GLY A 106 -18.20 -0.07 -6.74
CA GLY A 106 -17.46 0.21 -7.95
C GLY A 106 -17.65 1.64 -8.46
N ASP A 107 -18.18 2.54 -7.62
CA ASP A 107 -18.35 3.94 -7.99
C ASP A 107 -17.01 4.67 -8.08
N ASP A 108 -16.79 5.37 -9.19
CA ASP A 108 -15.60 6.16 -9.41
C ASP A 108 -15.51 7.35 -8.45
N ALA A 109 -14.27 7.75 -8.15
CA ALA A 109 -14.03 8.99 -7.42
C ALA A 109 -14.45 10.21 -8.24
N ALA A 110 -14.87 11.27 -7.55
CA ALA A 110 -15.09 12.55 -8.21
C ALA A 110 -13.77 13.11 -8.79
N ALA A 111 -13.89 13.91 -9.85
CA ALA A 111 -12.73 14.48 -10.53
C ALA A 111 -11.77 15.19 -9.54
N ALA A 112 -10.46 15.09 -9.79
CA ALA A 112 -9.37 15.56 -8.94
C ALA A 112 -9.46 17.03 -8.47
N ARG A 113 -10.26 17.86 -9.14
CA ARG A 113 -10.55 19.26 -8.76
C ARG A 113 -11.53 19.41 -7.59
N TYR A 114 -12.34 18.39 -7.32
CA TYR A 114 -13.38 18.41 -6.28
C TYR A 114 -12.98 17.70 -4.99
N ILE A 115 -12.02 16.78 -5.07
CA ILE A 115 -11.51 16.04 -3.92
C ILE A 115 -10.21 16.64 -3.38
N GLU A 116 -10.00 16.44 -2.08
CA GLU A 116 -8.84 16.93 -1.35
C GLU A 116 -8.23 15.82 -0.49
N ALA A 117 -6.91 15.88 -0.30
CA ALA A 117 -6.16 14.92 0.51
C ALA A 117 -5.05 15.60 1.31
N ARG A 118 -4.65 14.95 2.40
CA ARG A 118 -3.42 15.24 3.14
C ARG A 118 -2.82 13.96 3.72
N LEU A 119 -1.56 14.01 4.12
CA LEU A 119 -0.94 12.89 4.85
C LEU A 119 -1.57 12.76 6.23
N SER A 120 -1.87 11.53 6.64
CA SER A 120 -2.32 11.25 7.99
C SER A 120 -1.18 11.48 8.99
N LYS A 121 -1.52 11.76 10.26
CA LYS A 121 -0.50 11.83 11.33
C LYS A 121 0.33 10.55 11.42
N PHE A 122 -0.33 9.41 11.22
CA PHE A 122 0.31 8.10 11.17
C PHE A 122 1.35 8.02 10.03
N ALA A 123 1.00 8.45 8.81
CA ALA A 123 1.94 8.45 7.69
C ALA A 123 3.19 9.30 7.97
N LEU A 124 2.99 10.48 8.57
CA LEU A 124 4.08 11.40 8.91
C LEU A 124 5.10 10.78 9.86
N ASP A 125 4.64 10.03 10.85
CA ASP A 125 5.51 9.40 11.86
C ASP A 125 6.23 8.15 11.32
N VAL A 126 5.56 7.41 10.45
CA VAL A 126 5.97 6.06 10.07
C VAL A 126 6.72 6.01 8.74
N ALA A 127 6.36 6.83 7.76
CA ALA A 127 6.91 6.75 6.41
C ALA A 127 8.11 7.66 6.16
N PHE A 128 8.30 8.74 6.94
CA PHE A 128 9.27 9.78 6.62
C PHE A 128 10.36 9.95 7.70
N ASN A 129 11.61 10.06 7.26
CA ASN A 129 12.74 10.50 8.07
C ASN A 129 13.94 10.86 7.18
N ALA A 130 14.14 12.15 6.90
CA ALA A 130 15.18 12.64 5.99
C ALA A 130 16.62 12.18 6.33
N LYS A 131 16.91 11.83 7.59
CA LYS A 131 18.25 11.38 8.03
C LYS A 131 18.52 9.90 7.75
N THR A 132 17.48 9.10 7.56
CA THR A 132 17.58 7.66 7.29
C THR A 132 17.13 7.29 5.89
N THR A 133 16.58 8.25 5.14
CA THR A 133 16.20 8.10 3.74
C THR A 133 17.45 8.13 2.86
N ASP A 134 17.57 7.14 1.99
CA ASP A 134 18.52 7.15 0.88
C ASP A 134 17.89 7.89 -0.31
N TRP A 135 18.63 8.84 -0.86
CA TRP A 135 18.16 9.76 -1.89
C TRP A 135 18.78 9.43 -3.24
N GLN A 136 17.99 9.53 -4.29
CA GLN A 136 18.42 9.50 -5.68
C GLN A 136 17.92 10.74 -6.42
N LEU A 137 18.48 11.00 -7.59
CA LEU A 137 18.05 12.09 -8.44
C LEU A 137 16.77 11.69 -9.21
N SER A 138 15.88 12.64 -9.46
CA SER A 138 14.69 12.45 -10.29
C SER A 138 15.06 12.13 -11.73
N TYR A 139 14.09 11.64 -12.51
CA TYR A 139 14.30 11.23 -13.90
C TYR A 139 14.86 12.36 -14.80
N ASP A 140 14.58 13.62 -14.49
CA ASP A 140 15.05 14.81 -15.21
C ASP A 140 16.31 15.45 -14.59
N GLY A 141 16.83 14.87 -13.51
CA GLY A 141 18.04 15.33 -12.84
C GLY A 141 17.88 16.57 -11.95
N ARG A 142 16.66 17.08 -11.75
CA ARG A 142 16.44 18.38 -11.10
C ARG A 142 16.12 18.32 -9.61
N LYS A 143 15.51 17.23 -9.15
CA LYS A 143 15.07 17.06 -7.77
C LYS A 143 15.63 15.79 -7.15
N ASN A 144 15.60 15.71 -5.83
CA ASN A 144 15.89 14.47 -5.12
C ASN A 144 14.58 13.74 -4.79
N GLU A 145 14.57 12.43 -4.97
CA GLU A 145 13.50 11.54 -4.56
C GLU A 145 14.05 10.39 -3.69
N PRO A 146 13.24 9.82 -2.79
CA PRO A 146 13.65 8.66 -1.99
C PRO A 146 13.74 7.41 -2.88
N VAL A 147 14.80 6.63 -2.71
CA VAL A 147 14.89 5.28 -3.32
C VAL A 147 13.78 4.41 -2.74
N THR A 148 13.72 4.35 -1.41
CA THR A 148 12.64 3.76 -0.61
C THR A 148 12.30 4.69 0.55
N LEU A 149 11.06 4.63 1.02
CA LEU A 149 10.67 5.35 2.23
C LEU A 149 11.13 4.57 3.48
N PRO A 150 11.65 5.23 4.54
CA PRO A 150 12.05 4.57 5.78
C PRO A 150 10.82 4.15 6.61
N MET A 151 10.06 3.19 6.08
CA MET A 151 8.79 2.72 6.62
C MET A 151 9.00 1.93 7.92
N LYS A 152 8.47 2.44 9.04
CA LYS A 152 8.59 1.84 10.38
C LYS A 152 7.39 0.95 10.76
N PHE A 153 6.72 0.39 9.76
CA PHE A 153 5.52 -0.41 9.93
C PHE A 153 5.40 -1.40 8.76
N PRO A 154 4.88 -2.63 8.96
CA PRO A 154 4.65 -3.60 7.88
C PRO A 154 3.50 -3.18 6.94
N LEU A 155 3.68 -2.07 6.23
CA LEU A 155 2.67 -1.46 5.38
C LEU A 155 2.20 -2.40 4.26
N LEU A 156 3.13 -3.14 3.66
CA LEU A 156 2.83 -4.10 2.58
C LEU A 156 1.77 -5.11 3.00
N LEU A 157 1.88 -5.66 4.20
CA LEU A 157 0.95 -6.66 4.72
C LEU A 157 -0.36 -6.01 5.17
N ALA A 158 -0.31 -4.80 5.73
CA ALA A 158 -1.52 -4.08 6.15
C ALA A 158 -2.41 -3.70 4.96
N GLN A 159 -1.82 -3.23 3.88
CA GLN A 159 -2.57 -2.72 2.73
C GLN A 159 -2.77 -3.75 1.61
N GLY A 160 -2.00 -4.84 1.63
CA GLY A 160 -1.88 -5.75 0.50
C GLY A 160 -1.27 -5.09 -0.74
N ALA A 161 -0.99 -5.89 -1.75
CA ALA A 161 -0.50 -5.41 -3.03
C ALA A 161 -0.91 -6.37 -4.15
N GLU A 162 -1.38 -5.81 -5.26
CA GLU A 162 -1.69 -6.57 -6.48
C GLU A 162 -0.97 -5.94 -7.66
N GLY A 163 -0.42 -6.75 -8.55
CA GLY A 163 0.28 -6.27 -9.73
C GLY A 163 0.61 -7.38 -10.71
N ILE A 164 0.50 -7.06 -12.00
CA ILE A 164 0.83 -7.97 -13.09
C ILE A 164 2.03 -7.39 -13.84
N ALA A 165 3.10 -8.17 -13.90
CA ALA A 165 4.33 -7.83 -14.60
C ALA A 165 4.55 -8.77 -15.80
N VAL A 166 5.67 -8.62 -16.50
CA VAL A 166 6.00 -9.51 -17.62
C VAL A 166 6.44 -10.86 -17.06
N GLY A 167 5.63 -11.91 -17.27
CA GLY A 167 5.93 -13.28 -16.85
C GLY A 167 5.74 -13.58 -15.36
N LEU A 168 5.31 -12.62 -14.55
CA LEU A 168 5.01 -12.81 -13.13
C LEU A 168 3.85 -11.93 -12.66
N ALA A 169 3.23 -12.30 -11.56
CA ALA A 169 2.21 -11.51 -10.87
C ALA A 169 2.49 -11.52 -9.37
N THR A 170 1.99 -10.51 -8.67
CA THR A 170 1.98 -10.44 -7.22
C THR A 170 0.55 -10.22 -6.74
N LYS A 171 0.13 -10.98 -5.73
CA LYS A 171 -1.16 -10.83 -5.04
C LYS A 171 -0.95 -11.13 -3.56
N ILE A 172 -0.70 -10.07 -2.80
CA ILE A 172 -0.53 -10.05 -1.35
C ILE A 172 -1.83 -9.53 -0.76
N LEU A 173 -2.42 -10.32 0.13
CA LEU A 173 -3.69 -9.98 0.77
C LEU A 173 -3.47 -9.06 1.97
N PRO A 174 -4.43 -8.15 2.28
CA PRO A 174 -4.37 -7.28 3.45
C PRO A 174 -4.53 -8.09 4.74
N HIS A 175 -4.03 -7.52 5.84
CA HIS A 175 -4.03 -8.10 7.18
C HIS A 175 -4.38 -7.03 8.21
N ASN A 176 -4.87 -7.48 9.37
CA ASN A 176 -5.31 -6.58 10.42
C ASN A 176 -4.13 -5.80 11.03
N PHE A 177 -4.31 -4.50 11.23
CA PHE A 177 -3.30 -3.60 11.80
C PHE A 177 -2.79 -4.06 13.17
N CYS A 178 -3.70 -4.43 14.08
CA CYS A 178 -3.36 -4.82 15.43
C CYS A 178 -2.65 -6.18 15.46
N GLU A 179 -3.14 -7.14 14.66
CA GLU A 179 -2.53 -8.48 14.57
C GLU A 179 -1.11 -8.44 14.01
N LEU A 180 -0.85 -7.55 13.05
CA LEU A 180 0.51 -7.33 12.54
C LEU A 180 1.47 -6.87 13.63
N ILE A 181 1.03 -5.94 14.50
CA ILE A 181 1.83 -5.44 15.62
C ILE A 181 2.05 -6.54 16.65
N GLU A 182 0.98 -7.25 17.03
CA GLU A 182 1.07 -8.35 18.00
C GLU A 182 2.00 -9.46 17.51
N SER A 183 1.90 -9.81 16.22
CA SER A 183 2.75 -10.81 15.58
C SER A 183 4.21 -10.35 15.50
N SER A 184 4.44 -9.06 15.22
CA SER A 184 5.79 -8.46 15.28
C SER A 184 6.38 -8.54 16.70
N ILE A 185 5.56 -8.29 17.73
CA ILE A 185 5.97 -8.43 19.14
C ILE A 185 6.28 -9.89 19.49
N LYS A 186 5.44 -10.85 19.04
CA LYS A 186 5.66 -12.29 19.24
C LYS A 186 6.99 -12.72 18.59
N TYR A 187 7.23 -12.30 17.35
CA TYR A 187 8.48 -12.56 16.63
C TYR A 187 9.71 -12.04 17.40
N LEU A 188 9.70 -10.78 17.84
CA LEU A 188 10.79 -10.19 18.60
C LEU A 188 11.06 -10.90 19.94
N ARG A 189 10.06 -11.58 20.49
CA ARG A 189 10.17 -12.41 21.70
C ARG A 189 10.53 -13.88 21.41
N GLY A 190 10.81 -14.23 20.16
CA GLY A 190 11.11 -15.61 19.73
C GLY A 190 9.91 -16.55 19.79
N LYS A 191 8.68 -16.04 19.84
CA LYS A 191 7.46 -16.83 19.86
C LYS A 191 6.92 -17.03 18.44
N LYS A 192 6.29 -18.19 18.22
CA LYS A 192 5.51 -18.44 16.99
C LYS A 192 4.30 -17.52 16.94
N PHE A 193 3.90 -17.16 15.74
CA PHE A 193 2.70 -16.38 15.45
C PHE A 193 2.05 -16.97 14.20
N GLU A 194 0.76 -16.71 14.05
CA GLU A 194 0.00 -17.02 12.85
C GLU A 194 -0.62 -15.72 12.38
N LEU A 195 -0.75 -15.58 11.06
CA LEU A 195 -1.25 -14.37 10.45
C LEU A 195 -2.17 -14.76 9.29
N LEU A 196 -3.41 -14.30 9.36
CA LEU A 196 -4.45 -14.59 8.38
C LEU A 196 -4.97 -13.29 7.75
N PRO A 197 -5.41 -13.32 6.47
CA PRO A 197 -5.92 -12.14 5.81
C PRO A 197 -7.14 -11.55 6.50
N ASP A 198 -7.23 -10.22 6.51
CA ASP A 198 -8.38 -9.46 7.00
C ASP A 198 -8.77 -8.40 5.97
N PHE A 199 -10.05 -8.33 5.63
CA PHE A 199 -10.57 -7.53 4.54
C PHE A 199 -11.48 -6.41 5.04
N GLN A 200 -11.26 -5.20 4.52
CA GLN A 200 -12.09 -4.03 4.84
C GLN A 200 -13.56 -4.21 4.42
N THR A 201 -13.84 -5.10 3.46
CA THR A 201 -15.19 -5.40 2.99
C THR A 201 -15.98 -6.31 3.95
N GLY A 202 -15.33 -6.86 4.97
CA GLY A 202 -15.90 -7.83 5.90
C GLY A 202 -16.15 -9.19 5.26
N GLY A 203 -17.23 -9.86 5.67
CA GLY A 203 -17.55 -11.22 5.21
C GLY A 203 -16.87 -12.31 6.04
N SER A 204 -16.84 -13.52 5.48
CA SER A 204 -16.17 -14.66 6.10
C SER A 204 -15.09 -15.24 5.18
N ILE A 205 -14.03 -15.76 5.76
CA ILE A 205 -12.90 -16.36 5.06
C ILE A 205 -12.69 -17.79 5.51
N ASP A 206 -12.50 -18.69 4.55
CA ASP A 206 -11.91 -20.00 4.78
C ASP A 206 -10.45 -19.98 4.31
N ALA A 207 -9.55 -19.99 5.29
CA ALA A 207 -8.11 -19.90 5.14
C ALA A 207 -7.39 -21.25 5.34
N ALA A 208 -8.11 -22.39 5.35
CA ALA A 208 -7.51 -23.70 5.61
C ALA A 208 -6.35 -24.04 4.65
N ASN A 209 -6.42 -23.56 3.40
CA ASN A 209 -5.40 -23.75 2.38
C ASN A 209 -4.59 -22.47 2.07
N TYR A 210 -4.55 -21.49 2.98
CA TYR A 210 -3.88 -20.21 2.73
C TYR A 210 -2.38 -20.35 2.44
N ASN A 211 -1.73 -21.37 3.03
CA ASN A 211 -0.31 -21.67 2.87
C ASN A 211 0.59 -20.43 3.06
N GLU A 212 0.28 -19.62 4.09
CA GLU A 212 1.02 -18.39 4.43
C GLU A 212 1.20 -17.40 3.26
N GLY A 213 0.25 -17.37 2.32
CA GLY A 213 0.32 -16.48 1.15
C GLY A 213 1.28 -16.92 0.05
N LEU A 214 1.89 -18.11 0.17
CA LEU A 214 2.76 -18.68 -0.86
C LEU A 214 1.95 -19.12 -2.09
N ARG A 215 2.65 -19.16 -3.23
CA ARG A 215 2.09 -19.66 -4.48
C ARG A 215 1.56 -21.09 -4.30
N GLY A 216 0.34 -21.33 -4.76
CA GLY A 216 -0.36 -22.60 -4.57
C GLY A 216 -1.31 -22.61 -3.37
N GLY A 217 -1.23 -21.60 -2.50
CA GLY A 217 -2.27 -21.32 -1.52
C GLY A 217 -3.58 -20.92 -2.18
N LYS A 218 -4.69 -21.11 -1.48
CA LYS A 218 -6.04 -20.75 -1.90
C LYS A 218 -6.88 -20.41 -0.68
N ILE A 219 -7.61 -19.31 -0.76
CA ILE A 219 -8.62 -18.93 0.23
C ILE A 219 -9.98 -18.80 -0.44
N ARG A 220 -11.05 -19.04 0.32
CA ARG A 220 -12.41 -18.70 -0.10
C ARG A 220 -12.89 -17.52 0.71
N VAL A 221 -13.46 -16.53 0.04
CA VAL A 221 -14.04 -15.34 0.65
C VAL A 221 -15.53 -15.32 0.33
N ARG A 222 -16.36 -15.25 1.37
CA ARG A 222 -17.82 -15.31 1.27
C ARG A 222 -18.46 -14.02 1.74
N ALA A 223 -19.49 -13.61 1.01
CA ALA A 223 -20.44 -12.60 1.43
C ALA A 223 -21.23 -13.08 2.65
N THR A 224 -21.62 -12.14 3.51
CA THR A 224 -22.54 -12.41 4.62
C THR A 224 -23.96 -12.34 4.09
N ILE A 225 -24.68 -13.45 4.13
CA ILE A 225 -26.07 -13.56 3.68
C ILE A 225 -26.94 -13.85 4.90
N GLU A 226 -27.96 -13.04 5.10
CA GLU A 226 -28.93 -13.16 6.20
C GLU A 226 -30.33 -13.42 5.64
N GLU A 227 -31.11 -14.26 6.33
CA GLU A 227 -32.54 -14.40 6.06
C GLU A 227 -33.31 -13.27 6.75
N ALA A 228 -33.90 -12.36 5.97
CA ALA A 228 -34.78 -11.32 6.53
C ALA A 228 -36.20 -11.86 6.74
N ASP A 229 -36.71 -12.62 5.77
CA ASP A 229 -37.97 -13.33 5.86
C ASP A 229 -37.94 -14.60 4.99
N LYS A 230 -39.01 -15.40 5.05
CA LYS A 230 -39.12 -16.67 4.30
C LYS A 230 -39.06 -16.51 2.76
N LYS A 231 -39.04 -15.29 2.24
CA LYS A 231 -39.07 -14.98 0.80
C LYS A 231 -37.92 -14.05 0.37
N THR A 232 -37.10 -13.56 1.30
CA THR A 232 -36.16 -12.47 1.05
C THR A 232 -34.87 -12.72 1.80
N LEU A 233 -33.79 -12.81 1.02
CA LEU A 233 -32.43 -12.86 1.52
C LEU A 233 -31.79 -11.47 1.41
N VAL A 234 -30.92 -11.14 2.37
CA VAL A 234 -30.20 -9.88 2.41
C VAL A 234 -28.71 -10.16 2.43
N ILE A 235 -28.00 -9.61 1.44
CA ILE A 235 -26.53 -9.67 1.38
C ILE A 235 -25.98 -8.42 2.06
N ARG A 236 -25.25 -8.61 3.16
CA ARG A 236 -24.71 -7.55 4.03
C ARG A 236 -23.26 -7.16 3.75
N SER A 237 -22.54 -7.98 3.00
CA SER A 237 -21.13 -7.72 2.66
C SER A 237 -20.79 -8.24 1.27
N VAL A 238 -19.77 -7.66 0.66
CA VAL A 238 -19.22 -8.13 -0.63
C VAL A 238 -17.89 -8.84 -0.41
N PRO A 239 -17.57 -9.91 -1.17
CA PRO A 239 -16.26 -10.52 -1.10
C PRO A 239 -15.15 -9.56 -1.58
N TYR A 240 -13.93 -9.80 -1.12
CA TYR A 240 -12.79 -8.95 -1.46
C TYR A 240 -12.50 -8.94 -2.97
N GLY A 241 -12.51 -7.74 -3.56
CA GLY A 241 -12.27 -7.51 -4.98
C GLY A 241 -13.49 -7.67 -5.88
N ILE A 242 -14.69 -7.81 -5.29
CA ILE A 242 -15.97 -7.90 -6.02
C ILE A 242 -16.86 -6.72 -5.64
N THR A 243 -17.61 -6.19 -6.61
CA THR A 243 -18.57 -5.09 -6.40
C THR A 243 -20.02 -5.57 -6.28
N THR A 244 -20.90 -4.73 -5.73
CA THR A 244 -22.35 -5.01 -5.65
C THR A 244 -22.94 -5.27 -7.03
N THR A 245 -22.54 -4.46 -8.02
CA THR A 245 -22.94 -4.63 -9.43
C THR A 245 -22.53 -5.99 -9.98
N GLN A 246 -21.29 -6.42 -9.73
CA GLN A 246 -20.81 -7.74 -10.18
C GLN A 246 -21.58 -8.89 -9.52
N ILE A 247 -21.86 -8.79 -8.22
CA ILE A 247 -22.69 -9.78 -7.52
C ILE A 247 -24.07 -9.85 -8.14
N MET A 248 -24.74 -8.72 -8.34
CA MET A 248 -26.07 -8.69 -8.97
C MET A 248 -26.07 -9.31 -10.36
N ASP A 249 -25.09 -8.97 -11.20
CA ASP A 249 -24.95 -9.55 -12.53
C ASP A 249 -24.71 -11.06 -12.48
N SER A 250 -23.91 -11.54 -11.53
CA SER A 250 -23.65 -12.97 -11.33
C SER A 250 -24.92 -13.72 -10.89
N ILE A 251 -25.74 -13.11 -10.03
CA ILE A 251 -27.02 -13.67 -9.59
C ILE A 251 -28.00 -13.73 -10.76
N VAL A 252 -28.15 -12.67 -11.55
CA VAL A 252 -29.03 -12.67 -12.74
C VAL A 252 -28.59 -13.75 -13.73
N LYS A 253 -27.29 -13.86 -14.03
CA LYS A 253 -26.75 -14.92 -14.90
C LYS A 253 -27.03 -16.32 -14.37
N ALA A 254 -26.90 -16.55 -13.07
CA ALA A 254 -27.20 -17.85 -12.47
C ALA A 254 -28.70 -18.19 -12.54
N ASN A 255 -29.56 -17.18 -12.45
CA ASN A 255 -31.01 -17.33 -12.63
C ASN A 255 -31.39 -17.67 -14.07
N ASP A 256 -30.79 -16.99 -15.05
CA ASP A 256 -31.02 -17.25 -16.47
C ASP A 256 -30.56 -18.64 -16.90
N GLN A 257 -29.51 -19.17 -16.24
CA GLN A 257 -29.04 -20.55 -16.40
C GLN A 257 -29.92 -21.59 -15.69
N GLY A 258 -30.94 -21.15 -14.94
CA GLY A 258 -31.83 -22.03 -14.17
C GLY A 258 -31.18 -22.69 -12.95
N LYS A 259 -29.97 -22.25 -12.54
CA LYS A 259 -29.26 -22.80 -11.37
C LYS A 259 -29.86 -22.29 -10.06
N ILE A 260 -30.32 -21.05 -10.06
CA ILE A 260 -31.10 -20.44 -8.98
C ILE A 260 -32.44 -19.97 -9.54
N LYS A 261 -33.43 -19.79 -8.66
CA LYS A 261 -34.75 -19.29 -9.03
C LYS A 261 -35.08 -18.12 -8.12
N ILE A 262 -34.91 -16.93 -8.64
CA ILE A 262 -35.19 -15.67 -7.96
C ILE A 262 -36.26 -14.90 -8.71
N LYS A 263 -37.00 -14.07 -7.99
CA LYS A 263 -38.02 -13.19 -8.55
C LYS A 263 -37.40 -11.85 -8.95
N LYS A 264 -36.57 -11.27 -8.07
CA LYS A 264 -35.95 -9.96 -8.28
C LYS A 264 -34.71 -9.79 -7.39
N VAL A 265 -33.72 -9.05 -7.87
CA VAL A 265 -32.61 -8.52 -7.08
C VAL A 265 -32.68 -7.00 -7.08
N THR A 266 -32.49 -6.36 -5.94
CA THR A 266 -32.49 -4.89 -5.81
C THR A 266 -31.34 -4.44 -4.93
N ASP A 267 -30.59 -3.42 -5.38
CA ASP A 267 -29.53 -2.78 -4.60
C ASP A 267 -30.09 -1.62 -3.77
N HIS A 268 -30.03 -1.73 -2.45
CA HIS A 268 -30.36 -0.68 -1.48
C HIS A 268 -29.10 -0.18 -0.75
N THR A 269 -27.91 -0.42 -1.30
CA THR A 269 -26.64 -0.02 -0.70
C THR A 269 -26.56 1.48 -0.53
N ALA A 270 -26.26 1.89 0.70
CA ALA A 270 -25.98 3.28 1.06
C ALA A 270 -24.71 3.31 1.92
N ALA A 271 -24.80 3.69 3.20
CA ALA A 271 -23.66 3.60 4.12
C ALA A 271 -23.21 2.13 4.34
N LYS A 272 -24.18 1.21 4.37
CA LYS A 272 -23.97 -0.23 4.48
C LYS A 272 -24.41 -0.92 3.18
N VAL A 273 -23.72 -2.00 2.83
CA VAL A 273 -24.09 -2.86 1.71
C VAL A 273 -25.40 -3.56 2.06
N GLU A 274 -26.38 -3.45 1.18
CA GLU A 274 -27.67 -4.09 1.34
C GLU A 274 -28.25 -4.45 -0.03
N ILE A 275 -28.04 -5.71 -0.42
CA ILE A 275 -28.63 -6.26 -1.65
C ILE A 275 -29.77 -7.19 -1.25
N LEU A 276 -30.98 -6.87 -1.71
CA LEU A 276 -32.18 -7.66 -1.46
C LEU A 276 -32.39 -8.65 -2.60
N VAL A 277 -32.53 -9.93 -2.25
CA VAL A 277 -32.82 -11.02 -3.18
C VAL A 277 -34.19 -11.61 -2.83
N GLU A 278 -35.20 -11.29 -3.65
CA GLU A 278 -36.53 -11.87 -3.55
C GLU A 278 -36.57 -13.26 -4.19
N LEU A 279 -36.97 -14.26 -3.42
CA LEU A 279 -37.08 -15.65 -3.83
C LEU A 279 -38.39 -15.91 -4.59
N ALA A 280 -38.37 -16.90 -5.49
CA ALA A 280 -39.60 -17.39 -6.11
C ALA A 280 -40.46 -18.18 -5.09
N PRO A 281 -41.79 -18.22 -5.24
CA PRO A 281 -42.67 -18.94 -4.32
C PRO A 281 -42.32 -20.44 -4.21
N GLY A 282 -42.29 -20.95 -2.98
CA GLY A 282 -42.09 -22.38 -2.71
C GLY A 282 -40.63 -22.84 -2.62
N ILE A 283 -39.68 -21.91 -2.59
CA ILE A 283 -38.25 -22.21 -2.46
C ILE A 283 -37.79 -21.96 -1.03
N SER A 284 -36.96 -22.85 -0.49
CA SER A 284 -36.34 -22.67 0.82
C SER A 284 -35.21 -21.62 0.77
N PRO A 285 -35.17 -20.66 1.71
CA PRO A 285 -34.06 -19.73 1.87
C PRO A 285 -32.70 -20.43 2.01
N ASP A 286 -32.60 -21.44 2.87
CA ASP A 286 -31.34 -22.17 3.14
C ASP A 286 -30.72 -22.79 1.88
N ILE A 287 -31.53 -23.49 1.08
CA ILE A 287 -31.08 -24.10 -0.17
C ILE A 287 -30.62 -23.03 -1.16
N THR A 288 -31.28 -21.87 -1.13
CA THR A 288 -30.89 -20.76 -2.01
C THR A 288 -29.59 -20.11 -1.55
N ILE A 289 -29.34 -19.98 -0.25
CA ILE A 289 -28.06 -19.49 0.28
C ILE A 289 -26.91 -20.38 -0.21
N ASP A 290 -27.05 -21.70 -0.09
CA ASP A 290 -26.04 -22.64 -0.59
C ASP A 290 -25.84 -22.51 -2.11
N ALA A 291 -26.93 -22.36 -2.86
CA ALA A 291 -26.87 -22.19 -4.31
C ALA A 291 -26.24 -20.84 -4.72
N LEU A 292 -26.48 -19.77 -3.95
CA LEU A 292 -25.81 -18.48 -4.14
C LEU A 292 -24.31 -18.63 -3.93
N TYR A 293 -23.86 -19.27 -2.85
CA TYR A 293 -22.44 -19.52 -2.65
C TYR A 293 -21.82 -20.41 -3.74
N ALA A 294 -22.55 -21.39 -4.27
CA ALA A 294 -22.01 -22.32 -5.26
C ALA A 294 -21.93 -21.74 -6.68
N PHE A 295 -22.85 -20.84 -7.05
CA PHE A 295 -23.08 -20.47 -8.45
C PHE A 295 -22.96 -18.97 -8.75
N THR A 296 -22.74 -18.13 -7.74
CA THR A 296 -22.61 -16.67 -7.91
C THR A 296 -21.32 -16.16 -7.28
N ASP A 297 -21.00 -14.90 -7.53
CA ASP A 297 -19.82 -14.23 -6.94
C ASP A 297 -20.02 -13.88 -5.46
N CYS A 298 -21.03 -14.47 -4.80
CA CYS A 298 -21.20 -14.42 -3.34
C CYS A 298 -20.10 -15.23 -2.61
N GLU A 299 -19.49 -16.21 -3.28
CA GLU A 299 -18.25 -16.85 -2.83
C GLU A 299 -17.21 -16.75 -3.95
N VAL A 300 -16.04 -16.23 -3.63
CA VAL A 300 -14.92 -16.18 -4.57
C VAL A 300 -13.70 -16.86 -4.00
N SER A 301 -12.96 -17.52 -4.89
CA SER A 301 -11.67 -18.09 -4.56
C SER A 301 -10.56 -17.12 -4.92
N ILE A 302 -9.65 -16.89 -3.98
CA ILE A 302 -8.48 -16.04 -4.20
C ILE A 302 -7.21 -16.87 -3.99
N SER A 303 -6.34 -16.85 -4.99
CA SER A 303 -5.02 -17.50 -4.92
C SER A 303 -3.95 -16.45 -4.63
N PRO A 304 -3.37 -16.40 -3.42
CA PRO A 304 -2.27 -15.51 -3.12
C PRO A 304 -1.01 -15.88 -3.92
N ASN A 305 -0.19 -14.87 -4.18
CA ASN A 305 1.12 -15.02 -4.78
C ASN A 305 2.01 -13.87 -4.32
N ALA A 306 2.62 -14.03 -3.15
CA ALA A 306 3.43 -12.97 -2.55
C ALA A 306 4.80 -12.84 -3.25
N CYS A 307 4.89 -11.91 -4.20
CA CYS A 307 6.12 -11.55 -4.90
C CYS A 307 6.50 -10.09 -4.59
N VAL A 308 7.75 -9.87 -4.18
CA VAL A 308 8.30 -8.56 -3.80
C VAL A 308 9.68 -8.36 -4.40
N ILE A 309 10.11 -7.10 -4.54
CA ILE A 309 11.48 -6.79 -4.95
C ILE A 309 12.38 -6.75 -3.72
N VAL A 310 13.42 -7.59 -3.71
CA VAL A 310 14.49 -7.62 -2.70
C VAL A 310 15.82 -7.51 -3.43
N ASN A 311 16.62 -6.48 -3.12
CA ASN A 311 17.92 -6.24 -3.76
C ASN A 311 17.84 -6.23 -5.30
N GLN A 312 16.89 -5.48 -5.87
CA GLN A 312 16.65 -5.39 -7.33
C GLN A 312 16.31 -6.72 -8.02
N LYS A 313 15.78 -7.70 -7.29
CA LYS A 313 15.33 -8.99 -7.84
C LYS A 313 13.96 -9.37 -7.29
N PRO A 314 13.05 -9.91 -8.13
CA PRO A 314 11.79 -10.45 -7.64
C PRO A 314 12.05 -11.71 -6.81
N GLN A 315 11.43 -11.79 -5.64
CA GLN A 315 11.48 -12.95 -4.76
C GLN A 315 10.07 -13.32 -4.29
N PHE A 316 9.81 -14.62 -4.19
CA PHE A 316 8.57 -15.17 -3.64
C PHE A 316 8.81 -15.50 -2.17
N LEU A 317 8.07 -14.85 -1.29
CA LEU A 317 8.25 -14.96 0.16
C LEU A 317 6.91 -15.28 0.82
N SER A 318 6.96 -16.02 1.93
CA SER A 318 5.79 -16.22 2.78
C SER A 318 5.43 -14.94 3.53
N VAL A 319 4.18 -14.82 3.94
CA VAL A 319 3.69 -13.71 4.78
C VAL A 319 4.44 -13.63 6.11
N HIS A 320 4.84 -14.76 6.69
CA HIS A 320 5.65 -14.79 7.90
C HIS A 320 7.06 -14.23 7.66
N GLU A 321 7.70 -14.57 6.54
CA GLU A 321 9.00 -13.99 6.18
C GLU A 321 8.88 -12.49 5.92
N LEU A 322 7.83 -12.06 5.21
CA LEU A 322 7.56 -10.64 4.96
C LEU A 322 7.44 -9.88 6.28
N LEU A 323 6.69 -10.41 7.26
CA LEU A 323 6.53 -9.76 8.57
C LEU A 323 7.86 -9.70 9.33
N LYS A 324 8.64 -10.78 9.33
CA LYS A 324 9.95 -10.83 10.01
C LYS A 324 10.89 -9.78 9.47
N ILE A 325 11.03 -9.72 8.14
CA ILE A 325 11.88 -8.74 7.46
C ILE A 325 11.41 -7.32 7.75
N ALA A 326 10.09 -7.04 7.66
CA ALA A 326 9.55 -5.71 7.97
C ALA A 326 9.77 -5.31 9.44
N THR A 327 9.67 -6.27 10.37
CA THR A 327 9.92 -6.05 11.80
C THR A 327 11.39 -5.73 12.08
N ASP A 328 12.31 -6.49 11.47
CA ASP A 328 13.75 -6.26 11.60
C ASP A 328 14.17 -4.94 10.95
N HIS A 329 13.59 -4.61 9.78
CA HIS A 329 13.79 -3.32 9.13
C HIS A 329 13.34 -2.16 10.04
N THR A 330 12.15 -2.26 10.62
CA THR A 330 11.63 -1.27 11.58
C THR A 330 12.56 -1.09 12.78
N LYS A 331 13.00 -2.20 13.38
CA LYS A 331 13.95 -2.20 14.51
C LYS A 331 15.26 -1.50 14.15
N ASP A 332 15.78 -1.74 12.96
CA ASP A 332 17.04 -1.14 12.52
C ASP A 332 16.90 0.34 12.14
N LEU A 333 15.78 0.75 11.53
CA LEU A 333 15.45 2.15 11.32
C LEU A 333 15.36 2.93 12.65
N LEU A 334 14.70 2.35 13.65
CA LEU A 334 14.60 2.94 14.99
C LEU A 334 15.97 3.07 15.65
N LYS A 335 16.83 2.03 15.56
CA LYS A 335 18.23 2.11 16.05
C LYS A 335 19.04 3.18 15.32
N LYS A 336 18.93 3.29 13.99
CA LYS A 336 19.61 4.33 13.20
C LYS A 336 19.15 5.72 13.63
N SER A 337 17.84 5.93 13.76
CA SER A 337 17.26 7.19 14.24
C SER A 337 17.75 7.55 15.64
N TRP A 338 17.74 6.59 16.57
CA TRP A 338 18.21 6.78 17.94
C TRP A 338 19.69 7.13 18.02
N ARG A 339 20.54 6.45 17.25
CA ARG A 339 21.98 6.75 17.15
C ARG A 339 22.22 8.16 16.63
N SER A 340 21.51 8.55 15.58
CA SER A 340 21.57 9.90 15.01
C SER A 340 21.14 10.99 15.99
N ASN A 341 20.06 10.76 16.75
CA ASN A 341 19.60 11.68 17.78
C ASN A 341 20.57 11.77 18.95
N SER A 342 21.11 10.63 19.41
CA SER A 342 22.12 10.58 20.47
C SER A 342 23.40 11.33 20.08
N ALA A 343 23.86 11.16 18.83
CA ALA A 343 25.01 11.90 18.30
C ALA A 343 24.73 13.42 18.24
N ASN A 344 23.52 13.81 17.83
CA ASN A 344 23.12 15.22 17.79
C ASN A 344 23.03 15.83 19.20
N CYS A 345 22.47 15.11 20.17
CA CYS A 345 22.43 15.52 21.57
C CYS A 345 23.84 15.70 22.15
N ARG A 346 24.78 14.76 21.88
CA ARG A 346 26.18 14.90 22.30
C ARG A 346 26.85 16.11 21.66
N LYS A 347 26.66 16.34 20.35
CA LYS A 347 27.17 17.53 19.66
C LYS A 347 26.61 18.81 20.28
N ASN A 348 25.31 18.89 20.52
CA ASN A 348 24.69 20.05 21.16
C ASN A 348 25.21 20.26 22.59
N TYR A 349 25.36 19.19 23.38
CA TYR A 349 25.89 19.27 24.74
C TYR A 349 27.34 19.74 24.79
N ILE A 350 28.15 19.47 23.75
CA ILE A 350 29.55 19.90 23.67
C ILE A 350 29.66 21.32 23.07
N ILE A 351 28.89 21.62 22.02
CA ILE A 351 28.98 22.89 21.28
C ILE A 351 28.34 24.05 22.07
N HIS A 352 27.25 23.80 22.80
CA HIS A 352 26.53 24.86 23.51
C HIS A 352 27.33 25.49 24.68
N PRO A 353 28.07 24.71 25.50
CA PRO A 353 29.01 25.24 26.48
C PRO A 353 30.21 25.94 25.83
N LEU A 354 30.77 25.39 24.73
CA LEU A 354 31.90 25.99 24.03
C LEU A 354 31.53 27.36 23.40
N ARG A 355 30.34 27.49 22.83
CA ARG A 355 29.79 28.78 22.37
C ARG A 355 29.59 29.77 23.52
N LYS A 356 29.01 29.34 24.65
CA LYS A 356 28.88 30.19 25.85
C LYS A 356 30.25 30.64 26.36
N PHE A 357 31.24 29.76 26.40
CA PHE A 357 32.60 30.08 26.85
C PHE A 357 33.33 31.03 25.90
N SER A 358 33.18 30.85 24.59
CA SER A 358 33.71 31.74 23.56
C SER A 358 33.10 33.15 23.62
N LEU A 359 31.77 33.24 23.79
CA LEU A 359 31.07 34.51 23.99
C LEU A 359 31.51 35.20 25.29
N LYS A 360 31.67 34.46 26.39
CA LYS A 360 32.18 34.99 27.67
C LYS A 360 33.60 35.54 27.53
N LYS A 361 34.49 34.84 26.80
CA LYS A 361 35.84 35.35 26.47
C LYS A 361 35.81 36.61 25.61
N LYS A 362 34.95 36.68 24.58
CA LYS A 362 34.77 37.89 23.77
C LYS A 362 34.26 39.07 24.60
N PHE A 363 33.29 38.82 25.48
CA PHE A 363 32.75 39.84 26.39
C PHE A 363 33.82 40.37 27.36
N ILE A 364 34.57 39.48 28.03
CA ILE A 364 35.69 39.86 28.91
C ILE A 364 36.75 40.68 28.15
N ARG A 365 37.04 40.30 26.89
CA ARG A 365 38.04 40.99 26.07
C ARG A 365 37.56 42.38 25.60
N SER A 366 36.26 42.54 25.37
CA SER A 366 35.62 43.84 25.10
C SER A 366 35.62 44.74 26.34
N TRP A 367 35.23 44.19 27.49
CA TRP A 367 35.22 44.90 28.77
C TRP A 367 36.61 45.36 29.22
N LYS A 368 37.64 44.52 29.02
CA LYS A 368 39.05 44.92 29.23
C LYS A 368 39.53 46.01 28.28
N LYS A 369 38.96 46.12 27.07
CA LYS A 369 39.26 47.23 26.14
C LYS A 369 38.60 48.54 26.58
N SER A 370 37.38 48.49 27.11
CA SER A 370 36.67 49.69 27.60
C SER A 370 37.22 50.23 28.92
N MET A 371 37.92 49.41 29.72
CA MET A 371 38.59 49.83 30.96
C MET A 371 40.00 50.38 30.79
N LYS A 372 40.55 50.48 29.57
CA LYS A 372 41.82 51.18 29.39
C LYS A 372 41.58 52.69 29.55
N PRO A 373 42.11 53.35 30.59
CA PRO A 373 42.00 54.80 30.70
C PRO A 373 42.67 55.41 29.48
N GLY A 374 41.97 56.35 28.83
CA GLY A 374 42.54 57.16 27.77
C GLY A 374 43.83 57.78 28.29
N LYS A 375 44.96 57.43 27.68
CA LYS A 375 46.18 58.20 27.85
C LYS A 375 45.85 59.59 27.31
N ARG A 376 45.76 60.55 28.21
CA ARG A 376 45.94 61.97 27.89
C ARG A 376 47.35 62.19 27.38
#